data_AF-A0A353LTH0-F1
#
_entry.id   AF-A0A353LTH0-F1
#
_cell.length_a   1.000
_cell.length_b   1.000
_cell.length_c   1.000
_cell.angle_alpha   90.00
_cell.angle_beta   90.00
_cell.angle_gamma   90.00
#
_symmetry.space_group_name_H-M   'P 1'
#
loop_
_entity.id
_entity.type
_entity.pdbx_description
1 polymer ?
#
loop_
_entity_poly.entity_id
_entity_poly.type
_entity_poly.pdbx_seq_one_letter_code
_entity_poly.pdbx_strand_id
1 'polypeptide(L)'
;MQMPAAAPFAPRSGDRRFNDPAWQALPFDIIAQSHFALEDWWRSATTNIRGLRPHHSDQVSFLAQQMLDFVAPCNFPWSNPRILRAAMSSGGRSLALGARNLVEDISRRINREPSPALAAFKVGKQVATSKGDVVFRNDLIELIQYAPTTKKVHPEPILIIPAWIMKFYILDLSPENSLVNFLVSRGHTVFMVSWKNPSTDDRNLSLDDYRRL
;
A
#
# COMPACT_ATOMS: atom_id res chain seq x y z
N MET A 1 15.56 40.54 -14.72
CA MET A 1 15.21 39.11 -14.73
C MET A 1 13.86 39.00 -14.05
N GLN A 2 12.78 38.82 -14.81
CA GLN A 2 11.41 38.82 -14.31
C GLN A 2 11.20 37.51 -13.54
N MET A 3 10.77 37.57 -12.28
CA MET A 3 10.39 36.35 -11.56
C MET A 3 9.28 35.65 -12.35
N PRO A 4 9.34 34.32 -12.52
CA PRO A 4 8.25 33.60 -13.18
C PRO A 4 6.95 33.94 -12.46
N ALA A 5 5.93 34.32 -13.22
CA ALA A 5 4.61 34.63 -12.67
C ALA A 5 4.14 33.44 -11.83
N ALA A 6 3.56 33.71 -10.66
CA ALA A 6 3.01 32.64 -9.82
C ALA A 6 2.00 31.82 -10.65
N ALA A 7 2.09 30.49 -10.54
CA ALA A 7 1.19 29.60 -11.24
C ALA A 7 -0.27 29.94 -10.87
N PRO A 8 -1.19 30.05 -11.86
CA PRO A 8 -2.56 30.50 -11.62
C PRO A 8 -3.37 29.53 -10.75
N PHE A 9 -3.08 28.23 -10.86
CA PHE A 9 -3.66 27.18 -10.02
C PHE A 9 -2.57 26.39 -9.31
N ALA A 10 -2.84 26.06 -8.06
CA ALA A 10 -1.92 25.31 -7.20
C ALA A 10 -2.47 23.91 -6.92
N PRO A 11 -1.60 22.91 -6.78
CA PRO A 11 -2.01 21.60 -6.27
C PRO A 11 -2.54 21.75 -4.85
N ARG A 12 -3.41 20.83 -4.46
CA ARG A 12 -3.91 20.73 -3.08
C ARG A 12 -2.75 20.54 -2.11
N SER A 13 -2.93 21.03 -0.88
CA SER A 13 -1.98 20.76 0.21
C SER A 13 -1.75 19.26 0.37
N GLY A 14 -0.48 18.85 0.32
CA GLY A 14 -0.05 17.46 0.47
C GLY A 14 -0.14 16.60 -0.79
N ASP A 15 -0.61 17.13 -1.93
CA ASP A 15 -0.60 16.39 -3.19
C ASP A 15 0.83 16.24 -3.74
N ARG A 16 1.27 14.99 -3.90
CA ARG A 16 2.61 14.62 -4.37
C ARG A 16 2.65 14.19 -5.83
N ARG A 17 1.51 14.11 -6.52
CA ARG A 17 1.40 13.58 -7.89
C ARG A 17 2.19 14.39 -8.92
N PHE A 18 2.30 15.69 -8.68
CA PHE A 18 2.94 16.65 -9.59
C PHE A 18 4.31 17.15 -9.09
N ASN A 19 5.00 16.38 -8.24
CA ASN A 19 6.28 16.79 -7.64
C ASN A 19 7.49 16.75 -8.60
N ASP A 20 7.40 16.09 -9.75
CA ASP A 20 8.51 16.11 -10.72
C ASP A 20 8.69 17.52 -11.31
N PRO A 21 9.92 18.09 -11.33
CA PRO A 21 10.15 19.42 -11.88
C PRO A 21 9.67 19.60 -13.33
N ALA A 22 9.56 18.53 -14.12
CA ALA A 22 9.03 18.63 -15.47
C ALA A 22 7.57 19.09 -15.55
N TRP A 23 6.79 18.95 -14.48
CA TRP A 23 5.42 19.48 -14.44
C TRP A 23 5.36 21.00 -14.42
N GLN A 24 6.48 21.70 -14.19
CA GLN A 24 6.59 23.16 -14.25
C GLN A 24 7.12 23.65 -15.61
N ALA A 25 7.39 22.75 -16.55
CA ALA A 25 7.91 23.08 -17.87
C ALA A 25 6.87 22.77 -18.95
N LEU A 26 6.85 23.59 -20.01
CA LEU A 26 6.03 23.30 -21.19
C LEU A 26 6.47 21.99 -21.86
N PRO A 27 5.52 21.17 -22.36
CA PRO A 27 4.06 21.38 -22.38
C PRO A 27 3.32 20.87 -21.12
N PHE A 28 4.02 20.19 -20.20
CA PHE A 28 3.40 19.52 -19.04
C PHE A 28 2.79 20.49 -18.04
N ASP A 29 3.32 21.72 -17.95
CA ASP A 29 2.75 22.79 -17.14
C ASP A 29 1.30 23.10 -17.52
N ILE A 30 1.00 23.22 -18.82
CA ILE A 30 -0.38 23.45 -19.29
C ILE A 30 -1.30 22.29 -18.88
N ILE A 31 -0.81 21.06 -18.96
CA ILE A 31 -1.57 19.86 -18.60
C ILE A 31 -1.87 19.83 -17.10
N ALA A 32 -0.87 20.12 -16.26
CA ALA A 32 -1.02 20.20 -14.81
C ALA A 32 -1.96 21.35 -14.40
N GLN A 33 -1.76 22.55 -14.94
CA GLN A 33 -2.59 23.71 -14.67
C GLN A 33 -4.05 23.50 -15.09
N SER A 34 -4.29 22.85 -16.24
CA SER A 34 -5.65 22.50 -16.69
C SER A 34 -6.33 21.52 -15.74
N HIS A 35 -5.58 20.56 -15.20
CA HIS A 35 -6.09 19.62 -14.21
C HIS A 35 -6.42 20.31 -12.87
N PHE A 36 -5.53 21.18 -12.38
CA PHE A 36 -5.78 21.93 -11.14
C PHE A 36 -6.96 22.89 -11.28
N ALA A 37 -7.11 23.55 -12.44
CA ALA A 37 -8.28 24.37 -12.74
C ALA A 37 -9.58 23.55 -12.71
N LEU A 38 -9.56 22.33 -13.25
CA LEU A 38 -10.71 21.43 -13.23
C LEU A 38 -11.04 20.97 -11.80
N GLU A 39 -10.04 20.62 -11.00
CA GLU A 39 -10.22 20.27 -9.58
C GLU A 39 -10.82 21.43 -8.78
N ASP A 40 -10.33 22.65 -8.96
CA ASP A 40 -10.81 23.84 -8.27
C ASP A 40 -12.25 24.21 -8.68
N TRP A 41 -12.54 24.08 -9.99
CA TRP A 41 -13.89 24.30 -10.52
C TRP A 41 -14.90 23.29 -9.95
N TRP A 42 -14.58 21.99 -9.98
CA TRP A 42 -15.47 20.96 -9.44
C TRP A 42 -15.63 21.07 -7.93
N ARG A 43 -14.58 21.44 -7.20
CA ARG A 43 -14.68 21.74 -5.77
C ARG A 43 -15.67 22.88 -5.54
N SER A 44 -15.54 23.97 -6.27
CA SER A 44 -16.44 25.12 -6.16
C SER A 44 -17.88 24.76 -6.53
N ALA A 45 -18.09 23.94 -7.57
CA ALA A 45 -19.41 23.50 -8.02
C ALA A 45 -20.09 22.51 -7.05
N THR A 46 -19.32 21.79 -6.24
CA THR A 46 -19.83 20.74 -5.34
C THR A 46 -19.91 21.14 -3.87
N THR A 47 -19.39 22.32 -3.51
CA THR A 47 -19.37 22.83 -2.14
C THR A 47 -20.48 23.86 -1.93
N ASN A 48 -21.15 23.82 -0.77
CA ASN A 48 -22.18 24.80 -0.37
C ASN A 48 -23.34 24.94 -1.37
N ILE A 49 -23.79 23.81 -1.93
CA ILE A 49 -24.92 23.77 -2.86
C ILE A 49 -26.19 24.18 -2.12
N ARG A 50 -26.84 25.26 -2.57
CA ARG A 50 -28.10 25.75 -1.98
C ARG A 50 -29.16 24.66 -1.99
N GLY A 51 -29.75 24.39 -0.83
CA GLY A 51 -30.82 23.38 -0.67
C GLY A 51 -30.32 21.96 -0.37
N LEU A 52 -29.01 21.73 -0.38
CA LEU A 52 -28.41 20.45 0.01
C LEU A 52 -27.95 20.50 1.47
N ARG A 53 -28.07 19.39 2.20
CA ARG A 53 -27.48 19.25 3.53
C ARG A 53 -25.96 19.22 3.42
N PRO A 54 -25.19 19.81 4.36
CA PRO A 54 -23.72 19.84 4.31
C PRO A 54 -23.09 18.47 4.05
N HIS A 55 -23.52 17.44 4.80
CA HIS A 55 -23.04 16.06 4.64
C HIS A 55 -23.18 15.51 3.20
N HIS A 56 -24.28 15.79 2.50
CA HIS A 56 -24.45 15.34 1.13
C HIS A 56 -23.61 16.16 0.14
N SER A 57 -23.40 17.46 0.41
CA SER A 57 -22.48 18.29 -0.36
C SER A 57 -21.05 17.74 -0.26
N ASP A 58 -20.63 17.34 0.94
CA ASP A 58 -19.31 16.76 1.18
C ASP A 58 -19.14 15.41 0.46
N GLN A 59 -20.16 14.55 0.48
CA GLN A 59 -20.14 13.28 -0.26
C GLN A 59 -20.01 13.48 -1.77
N VAL A 60 -20.77 14.42 -2.35
CA VAL A 60 -20.68 14.74 -3.77
C VAL A 60 -19.32 15.32 -4.12
N SER A 61 -18.81 16.25 -3.29
CA SER A 61 -17.48 16.83 -3.49
C SER A 61 -16.38 15.77 -3.42
N PHE A 62 -16.48 14.85 -2.46
CA PHE A 62 -15.57 13.73 -2.32
C PHE A 62 -15.59 12.82 -3.56
N LEU A 63 -16.77 12.40 -4.03
CA LEU A 63 -16.90 11.55 -5.21
C LEU A 63 -16.37 12.24 -6.48
N ALA A 64 -16.66 13.52 -6.67
CA ALA A 64 -16.13 14.30 -7.78
C ALA A 64 -14.59 14.36 -7.73
N GLN A 65 -14.01 14.59 -6.56
CA GLN A 65 -12.55 14.55 -6.38
C GLN A 65 -11.98 13.18 -6.70
N GLN A 66 -12.60 12.08 -6.24
CA GLN A 66 -12.13 10.73 -6.55
C GLN A 66 -12.16 10.42 -8.06
N MET A 67 -13.19 10.89 -8.78
CA MET A 67 -13.25 10.75 -10.24
C MET A 67 -12.15 11.54 -10.94
N LEU A 68 -11.87 12.77 -10.49
CA LEU A 68 -10.79 13.59 -11.02
C LEU A 68 -9.41 12.98 -10.73
N ASP A 69 -9.23 12.42 -9.53
CA ASP A 69 -8.00 11.73 -9.13
C ASP A 69 -7.73 10.52 -10.00
N PHE A 70 -8.78 9.80 -10.42
CA PHE A 70 -8.69 8.66 -11.32
C PHE A 70 -8.21 9.07 -12.72
N VAL A 71 -8.73 10.17 -13.26
CA VAL A 71 -8.36 10.69 -14.59
C VAL A 71 -7.19 11.67 -14.57
N ALA A 72 -6.45 11.76 -13.45
CA ALA A 72 -5.32 12.66 -13.32
C ALA A 72 -4.24 12.35 -14.40
N PRO A 73 -3.65 13.37 -15.04
CA PRO A 73 -2.65 13.18 -16.10
C PRO A 73 -1.42 12.36 -15.68
N CYS A 74 -1.09 12.33 -14.39
CA CYS A 74 0.01 11.53 -13.86
C CYS A 74 -0.23 10.02 -13.95
N ASN A 75 -1.48 9.56 -14.08
CA ASN A 75 -1.84 8.15 -14.12
C ASN A 75 -1.64 7.53 -15.50
N PHE A 76 -1.50 8.35 -16.54
CA PHE A 76 -1.42 7.87 -17.92
C PHE A 76 0.03 7.96 -18.47
N PRO A 77 0.55 6.87 -19.07
CA PRO A 77 1.91 6.84 -19.60
C PRO A 77 2.26 7.94 -20.60
N TRP A 78 1.29 8.35 -21.43
CA TRP A 78 1.49 9.33 -22.50
C TRP A 78 1.50 10.79 -22.03
N SER A 79 1.00 11.07 -20.83
CA SER A 79 0.99 12.43 -20.24
C SER A 79 1.93 12.58 -19.06
N ASN A 80 2.54 11.50 -18.58
CA ASN A 80 3.46 11.52 -17.45
C ASN A 80 4.92 11.77 -17.91
N PRO A 81 5.54 12.91 -17.51
CA PRO A 81 6.88 13.27 -17.97
C PRO A 81 7.95 12.28 -17.52
N ARG A 82 7.79 11.62 -16.37
CA ARG A 82 8.75 10.63 -15.87
C ARG A 82 8.77 9.38 -16.75
N ILE A 83 7.59 8.93 -17.16
CA ILE A 83 7.44 7.74 -18.01
C ILE A 83 7.96 8.05 -19.41
N LEU A 84 7.59 9.20 -19.98
CA LEU A 84 8.09 9.62 -21.29
C LEU A 84 9.62 9.77 -21.29
N ARG A 85 10.19 10.40 -20.26
CA ARG A 85 11.65 10.52 -20.13
C ARG A 85 12.34 9.15 -20.03
N ALA A 86 11.81 8.25 -19.20
CA ALA A 86 12.34 6.89 -19.07
C ALA A 86 12.22 6.08 -20.38
N ALA A 87 11.11 6.24 -21.11
CA ALA A 87 10.92 5.63 -22.42
C ALA A 87 11.95 6.15 -23.42
N MET A 88 12.15 7.48 -23.49
CA MET A 88 13.16 8.08 -24.37
C MET A 88 14.59 7.66 -23.99
N SER A 89 14.96 7.73 -22.71
CA SER A 89 16.33 7.40 -22.26
C SER A 89 16.67 5.91 -22.42
N SER A 90 15.65 5.04 -22.36
CA SER A 90 15.82 3.59 -22.60
C SER A 90 15.62 3.18 -24.05
N GLY A 91 15.33 4.10 -24.97
CA GLY A 91 14.98 3.80 -26.37
C GLY A 91 13.75 2.89 -26.50
N GLY A 92 12.80 3.00 -25.56
CA GLY A 92 11.59 2.17 -25.49
C GLY A 92 11.79 0.80 -24.82
N ARG A 93 13.02 0.44 -24.42
CA ARG A 93 13.30 -0.87 -23.80
C ARG A 93 12.55 -1.08 -22.49
N SER A 94 12.33 -0.03 -21.70
CA SER A 94 11.53 -0.10 -20.47
C SER A 94 10.09 -0.54 -20.73
N LEU A 95 9.45 -0.01 -21.78
CA LEU A 95 8.10 -0.37 -22.18
C LEU A 95 8.04 -1.79 -22.74
N ALA A 96 9.00 -2.17 -23.57
CA ALA A 96 9.07 -3.52 -24.13
C ALA A 96 9.23 -4.59 -23.03
N LEU A 97 10.09 -4.33 -22.04
CA LEU A 97 10.24 -5.19 -20.86
C LEU A 97 8.95 -5.23 -20.04
N GLY A 98 8.30 -4.08 -19.81
CA GLY A 98 7.01 -4.03 -19.11
C GLY A 98 5.91 -4.84 -19.80
N ALA A 99 5.80 -4.75 -21.13
CA ALA A 99 4.85 -5.52 -21.92
C ALA A 99 5.14 -7.03 -21.86
N ARG A 100 6.41 -7.43 -21.94
CA ARG A 100 6.82 -8.82 -21.76
C ARG A 100 6.42 -9.35 -20.37
N ASN A 101 6.69 -8.58 -19.32
CA ASN A 101 6.30 -8.95 -17.96
C ASN A 101 4.78 -9.09 -17.82
N LEU A 102 4.00 -8.19 -18.43
CA LEU A 102 2.54 -8.27 -18.44
C LEU A 102 2.02 -9.55 -19.11
N VAL A 103 2.56 -9.90 -20.29
CA VAL A 103 2.19 -11.13 -20.99
C VAL A 103 2.54 -12.37 -20.17
N GLU A 104 3.72 -12.37 -19.57
CA GLU A 104 4.14 -13.45 -18.67
C GLU A 104 3.21 -13.59 -17.47
N ASP A 105 2.87 -12.49 -16.80
CA ASP A 105 1.96 -12.48 -15.65
C ASP A 105 0.54 -12.96 -16.03
N ILE A 106 0.02 -12.57 -17.19
CA ILE A 106 -1.28 -13.05 -17.69
C ILE A 106 -1.23 -14.55 -17.95
N SER A 107 -0.21 -15.04 -18.66
CA SER A 107 -0.03 -16.46 -18.96
C SER A 107 0.04 -17.30 -17.68
N ARG A 108 0.85 -16.86 -16.71
CA ARG A 108 0.98 -17.53 -15.40
C ARG A 108 -0.31 -17.53 -14.60
N ARG A 109 -1.06 -16.42 -14.59
CA ARG A 109 -2.37 -16.34 -13.91
C ARG A 109 -3.37 -17.32 -14.51
N ILE A 110 -3.40 -17.46 -15.84
CA ILE A 110 -4.26 -18.44 -16.53
C ILE A 110 -3.86 -19.87 -16.14
N ASN A 111 -2.56 -20.17 -16.12
CA ASN A 111 -2.03 -21.49 -15.77
C ASN A 111 -1.95 -21.77 -14.26
N ARG A 112 -2.34 -20.82 -13.40
CA ARG A 112 -2.21 -20.88 -11.93
C ARG A 112 -0.77 -21.14 -11.45
N GLU A 113 0.21 -20.65 -12.19
CA GLU A 113 1.61 -20.77 -11.83
C GLU A 113 2.03 -19.67 -10.82
N PRO A 114 2.82 -20.00 -9.79
CA PRO A 114 3.35 -19.00 -8.88
C PRO A 114 4.39 -18.12 -9.58
N SER A 115 4.53 -16.87 -9.12
CA SER A 115 5.59 -15.98 -9.60
C SER A 115 6.97 -16.55 -9.21
N PRO A 116 7.94 -16.62 -10.15
CA PRO A 116 9.30 -17.06 -9.84
C PRO A 116 9.97 -16.25 -8.73
N ALA A 117 9.67 -14.95 -8.65
CA ALA A 117 10.20 -14.07 -7.62
C ALA A 117 9.68 -14.47 -6.22
N LEU A 118 8.43 -14.89 -6.11
CA LEU A 118 7.84 -15.37 -4.85
C LEU A 118 8.36 -16.75 -4.45
N ALA A 119 8.75 -17.59 -5.42
CA ALA A 119 9.33 -18.90 -5.13
C ALA A 119 10.66 -18.83 -4.35
N ALA A 120 11.37 -17.70 -4.44
CA ALA A 120 12.57 -17.44 -3.68
C ALA A 120 12.31 -17.15 -2.18
N PHE A 121 11.11 -16.70 -1.82
CA PHE A 121 10.75 -16.33 -0.45
C PHE A 121 9.96 -17.44 0.23
N LYS A 122 10.68 -18.34 0.92
CA LYS A 122 10.05 -19.40 1.72
C LYS A 122 9.88 -18.92 3.15
N VAL A 123 8.66 -19.00 3.66
CA VAL A 123 8.32 -18.71 5.06
C VAL A 123 9.12 -19.65 5.97
N GLY A 124 9.71 -19.10 7.04
CA GLY A 124 10.63 -19.77 7.95
C GLY A 124 12.09 -19.86 7.46
N LYS A 125 12.40 -19.43 6.21
CA LYS A 125 13.76 -19.44 5.67
C LYS A 125 14.25 -18.05 5.27
N GLN A 126 13.49 -17.35 4.41
CA GLN A 126 13.80 -15.98 3.98
C GLN A 126 12.88 -14.95 4.61
N VAL A 127 11.67 -15.36 4.99
CA VAL A 127 10.62 -14.51 5.60
C VAL A 127 10.16 -15.17 6.90
N ALA A 128 9.77 -14.42 7.92
CA ALA A 128 9.39 -14.96 9.24
C ALA A 128 10.50 -15.79 9.87
N THR A 129 11.71 -15.21 9.92
CA THR A 129 12.92 -15.90 10.37
C THR A 129 13.26 -15.63 11.84
N SER A 130 12.49 -14.79 12.53
CA SER A 130 12.67 -14.54 13.96
C SER A 130 12.46 -15.84 14.73
N LYS A 131 13.45 -16.22 15.55
CA LYS A 131 13.40 -17.47 16.32
C LYS A 131 12.29 -17.40 17.35
N GLY A 132 11.45 -18.43 17.39
CA GLY A 132 10.34 -18.54 18.34
C GLY A 132 9.70 -19.92 18.22
N ASP A 133 8.90 -20.24 19.22
CA ASP A 133 8.21 -21.53 19.33
C ASP A 133 6.70 -21.31 19.48
N VAL A 134 5.91 -22.26 18.96
CA VAL A 134 4.47 -22.27 19.18
C VAL A 134 4.21 -22.79 20.59
N VAL A 135 3.71 -21.93 21.46
CA VAL A 135 3.47 -22.24 22.89
C VAL A 135 2.02 -22.57 23.20
N PHE A 136 1.10 -22.24 22.29
CA PHE A 136 -0.31 -22.61 22.38
C PHE A 136 -0.90 -22.78 20.99
N ARG A 137 -1.85 -23.72 20.83
CA ARG A 137 -2.58 -23.95 19.59
C ARG A 137 -4.00 -24.40 19.91
N ASN A 138 -4.97 -23.88 19.14
CA ASN A 138 -6.34 -24.36 19.13
C ASN A 138 -6.89 -24.38 17.69
N ASP A 139 -8.22 -24.41 17.54
CA ASP A 139 -8.89 -24.52 16.25
C ASP A 139 -8.75 -23.29 15.35
N LEU A 140 -8.42 -22.11 15.92
CA LEU A 140 -8.27 -20.86 15.15
C LEU A 140 -6.87 -20.26 15.14
N ILE A 141 -6.08 -20.49 16.19
CA ILE A 141 -4.81 -19.80 16.36
C ILE A 141 -3.67 -20.73 16.75
N GLU A 142 -2.48 -20.29 16.38
CA GLU A 142 -1.23 -20.64 17.00
C GLU A 142 -0.67 -19.40 17.70
N LEU A 143 -0.31 -19.50 18.97
CA LEU A 143 0.40 -18.45 19.68
C LEU A 143 1.89 -18.74 19.63
N ILE A 144 2.64 -17.83 19.02
CA ILE A 144 4.10 -17.91 18.92
C ILE A 144 4.71 -17.06 20.03
N GLN A 145 5.64 -17.63 20.79
CA GLN A 145 6.52 -16.87 21.68
C GLN A 145 7.90 -16.77 21.04
N TYR A 146 8.39 -15.55 20.83
CA TYR A 146 9.70 -15.34 20.25
C TYR A 146 10.82 -15.47 21.30
N ALA A 147 11.94 -16.07 20.88
CA ALA A 147 13.11 -16.28 21.71
C ALA A 147 13.78 -14.94 22.04
N PRO A 148 14.10 -14.65 23.32
CA PRO A 148 14.73 -13.40 23.70
C PRO A 148 16.14 -13.28 23.09
N THR A 149 16.49 -12.07 22.62
CA THR A 149 17.83 -11.77 22.09
C THR A 149 18.70 -10.98 23.09
N THR A 150 18.18 -10.74 24.30
CA THR A 150 18.83 -9.97 25.37
C THR A 150 18.88 -10.79 26.67
N LYS A 151 19.78 -10.42 27.59
CA LYS A 151 19.94 -11.12 28.89
C LYS A 151 18.82 -10.84 29.89
N LYS A 152 18.19 -9.67 29.78
CA LYS A 152 17.10 -9.20 30.65
C LYS A 152 16.01 -8.67 29.76
N VAL A 153 14.76 -8.97 30.13
CA VAL A 153 13.57 -8.50 29.42
C VAL A 153 12.71 -7.65 30.33
N HIS A 154 11.86 -6.81 29.73
CA HIS A 154 10.81 -6.09 30.43
C HIS A 154 9.82 -7.07 31.06
N PRO A 155 9.27 -6.75 32.24
CA PRO A 155 8.29 -7.62 32.89
C PRO A 155 6.96 -7.68 32.13
N GLU A 156 6.56 -6.59 31.45
CA GLU A 156 5.35 -6.56 30.63
C GLU A 156 5.64 -7.10 29.21
N PRO A 157 4.97 -8.20 28.79
CA PRO A 157 5.09 -8.71 27.43
C PRO A 157 4.27 -7.90 26.44
N ILE A 158 4.62 -8.01 25.16
CA ILE A 158 3.85 -7.46 24.04
C ILE A 158 3.13 -8.61 23.34
N LEU A 159 1.80 -8.57 23.31
CA LEU A 159 0.97 -9.46 22.50
C LEU A 159 0.54 -8.76 21.22
N ILE A 160 0.89 -9.34 20.07
CA ILE A 160 0.52 -8.82 18.76
C ILE A 160 -0.62 -9.65 18.18
N ILE A 161 -1.72 -8.96 17.86
CA ILE A 161 -2.89 -9.53 17.21
C ILE A 161 -2.97 -8.94 15.79
N PRO A 162 -2.43 -9.62 14.77
CA PRO A 162 -2.43 -9.11 13.40
C PRO A 162 -3.83 -9.22 12.79
N ALA A 163 -4.09 -8.42 11.74
CA ALA A 163 -5.31 -8.55 10.95
C ALA A 163 -5.37 -9.93 10.25
N TRP A 164 -6.50 -10.64 10.33
CA TRP A 164 -6.67 -11.99 9.76
C TRP A 164 -6.76 -12.03 8.23
N ILE A 165 -6.90 -10.88 7.56
CA ILE A 165 -6.89 -10.79 6.09
C ILE A 165 -5.49 -11.06 5.53
N MET A 166 -4.46 -10.66 6.27
CA MET A 166 -3.06 -10.90 5.91
C MET A 166 -2.43 -11.93 6.85
N LYS A 167 -1.27 -12.46 6.47
CA LYS A 167 -0.51 -13.35 7.34
C LYS A 167 0.33 -12.55 8.34
N PHE A 168 0.51 -13.13 9.53
CA PHE A 168 1.21 -12.49 10.65
C PHE A 168 2.62 -12.01 10.29
N TYR A 169 3.30 -12.70 9.36
CA TYR A 169 4.67 -12.40 8.95
C TYR A 169 4.84 -11.07 8.23
N ILE A 170 3.77 -10.32 7.94
CA ILE A 170 3.91 -8.91 7.52
C ILE A 170 4.62 -8.07 8.61
N LEU A 171 4.50 -8.48 9.88
CA LEU A 171 5.19 -7.85 11.01
C LEU A 171 6.54 -8.51 11.34
N ASP A 172 6.89 -9.57 10.59
CA ASP A 172 8.12 -10.34 10.75
C ASP A 172 8.63 -10.78 9.38
N LEU A 173 8.96 -9.82 8.52
CA LEU A 173 9.37 -10.10 7.14
C LEU A 173 10.81 -10.63 7.08
N SER A 174 11.79 -9.77 6.76
CA SER A 174 13.21 -10.09 6.81
C SER A 174 13.82 -9.55 8.11
N PRO A 175 15.06 -9.96 8.48
CA PRO A 175 15.71 -9.46 9.70
C PRO A 175 15.83 -7.93 9.76
N GLU A 176 15.91 -7.26 8.60
CA GLU A 176 16.11 -5.81 8.46
C GLU A 176 14.81 -5.01 8.61
N ASN A 177 13.65 -5.62 8.35
CA ASN A 177 12.34 -4.96 8.37
C ASN A 177 11.29 -5.73 9.21
N SER A 178 11.75 -6.49 10.21
CA SER A 178 10.90 -7.19 11.17
C SER A 178 10.65 -6.34 12.42
N LEU A 179 9.38 -6.03 12.67
CA LEU A 179 8.94 -5.38 13.91
C LEU A 179 9.17 -6.30 15.11
N VAL A 180 8.94 -7.60 14.95
CA VAL A 180 9.20 -8.60 15.99
C VAL A 180 10.67 -8.58 16.40
N ASN A 181 11.58 -8.70 15.43
CA ASN A 181 13.02 -8.69 15.69
C ASN A 181 13.44 -7.39 16.41
N PHE A 182 12.89 -6.25 15.97
CA PHE A 182 13.11 -4.97 16.65
C PHE A 182 12.67 -5.02 18.12
N LEU A 183 11.43 -5.43 18.41
CA LEU A 183 10.89 -5.46 19.77
C LEU A 183 11.65 -6.42 20.70
N VAL A 184 11.98 -7.61 20.21
CA VAL A 184 12.77 -8.59 20.97
C VAL A 184 14.18 -8.05 21.25
N SER A 185 14.80 -7.36 20.28
CA SER A 185 16.10 -6.69 20.47
C SER A 185 16.07 -5.56 21.49
N ARG A 186 14.90 -4.95 21.69
CA ARG A 186 14.66 -3.93 22.73
C ARG A 186 14.37 -4.53 24.10
N GLY A 187 14.41 -5.85 24.24
CA GLY A 187 14.21 -6.54 25.51
C GLY A 187 12.75 -6.78 25.86
N HIS A 188 11.82 -6.75 24.89
CA HIS A 188 10.45 -7.19 25.16
C HIS A 188 10.32 -8.70 24.95
N THR A 189 9.55 -9.37 25.82
CA THR A 189 8.99 -10.68 25.50
C THR A 189 7.83 -10.47 24.53
N VAL A 190 7.92 -11.02 23.33
CA VAL A 190 6.93 -10.81 22.26
C VAL A 190 6.17 -12.09 21.98
N PHE A 191 4.84 -11.98 21.95
CA PHE A 191 3.92 -13.01 21.51
C PHE A 191 3.19 -12.57 20.24
N MET A 192 2.91 -13.49 19.34
CA MET A 192 2.18 -13.22 18.09
C MET A 192 1.11 -14.27 17.86
N VAL A 193 -0.10 -13.81 17.55
CA VAL A 193 -1.19 -14.67 17.08
C VAL A 193 -1.00 -14.96 15.59
N SER A 194 -0.85 -16.23 15.25
CA SER A 194 -0.88 -16.75 13.88
C SER A 194 -2.24 -17.37 13.60
N TRP A 195 -3.05 -16.69 12.80
CA TRP A 195 -4.39 -17.16 12.43
C TRP A 195 -4.33 -18.33 11.43
N LYS A 196 -5.16 -19.35 11.69
CA LYS A 196 -5.46 -20.44 10.75
C LYS A 196 -5.98 -19.86 9.43
N ASN A 197 -5.57 -20.46 8.32
CA ASN A 197 -6.24 -20.22 7.03
C ASN A 197 -7.57 -21.00 7.02
N PRO A 198 -8.72 -20.32 6.90
CA PRO A 198 -10.00 -21.01 6.86
C PRO A 198 -10.06 -22.03 5.70
N SER A 199 -10.59 -23.21 5.99
CA SER A 199 -10.99 -24.20 4.98
C SER A 199 -12.50 -24.15 4.73
N THR A 200 -13.01 -25.02 3.86
CA THR A 200 -14.45 -25.22 3.68
C THR A 200 -15.18 -25.64 4.96
N ASP A 201 -14.46 -26.28 5.89
CA ASP A 201 -15.01 -26.78 7.15
C ASP A 201 -15.27 -25.63 8.14
N ASP A 202 -14.57 -24.51 7.96
CA ASP A 202 -14.64 -23.31 8.79
C ASP A 202 -15.76 -22.34 8.38
N ARG A 203 -16.61 -22.71 7.41
CA ARG A 203 -17.65 -21.85 6.82
C ARG A 203 -18.69 -21.30 7.80
N ASN A 204 -18.85 -21.96 8.95
CA ASN A 204 -19.84 -21.61 9.97
C ASN A 204 -19.24 -20.80 11.12
N LEU A 205 -17.95 -20.45 11.06
CA LEU A 205 -17.33 -19.59 12.06
C LEU A 205 -17.92 -18.19 12.01
N SER A 206 -18.26 -17.69 13.19
CA SER A 206 -18.74 -16.33 13.44
C SER A 206 -17.62 -15.46 14.00
N LEU A 207 -17.86 -14.14 14.05
CA LEU A 207 -16.94 -13.22 14.74
C LEU A 207 -16.79 -13.53 16.24
N ASP A 208 -17.78 -14.14 16.87
CA ASP A 208 -17.69 -14.49 18.29
C ASP A 208 -16.76 -15.70 18.53
N ASP A 209 -16.65 -16.60 17.55
CA ASP A 209 -15.70 -17.72 17.63
C ASP A 209 -14.25 -17.21 17.64
N TYR A 210 -13.92 -16.22 16.80
CA TYR A 210 -12.62 -15.53 16.79
C TYR A 210 -12.29 -14.74 18.07
N ARG A 211 -13.31 -14.45 18.89
CA ARG A 211 -13.14 -13.77 20.18
C ARG A 211 -12.93 -14.78 21.32
N ARG A 212 -13.48 -15.99 21.19
CA ARG A 212 -13.50 -17.02 22.25
C ARG A 212 -12.37 -18.02 22.12
N LEU A 213 -12.05 -18.42 20.89
CA LEU A 213 -10.99 -19.36 20.52
C LEU A 213 -9.76 -18.56 20.11
#